data_AF-A0A2E4A8D6-F1
#
_entry.id   AF-A0A2E4A8D6-F1
#
_cell.length_a   1.000
_cell.length_b   1.000
_cell.length_c   1.000
_cell.angle_alpha   90.00
_cell.angle_beta   90.00
_cell.angle_gamma   90.00
#
_symmetry.space_group_name_H-M   'P 1'
#
loop_
_entity.id
_entity.type
_entity.pdbx_description
1 polymer ?
#
loop_
_entity_poly.entity_id
_entity_poly.type
_entity_poly.pdbx_seq_one_letter_code
_entity_poly.pdbx_strand_id
1 'polypeptide(L)'
;MVKLLWIFRITSFLVLIASVQVFADKKLWSLNPVTQSEVPNITNDIWALNNIDKFILRSLEDNGLKPSQRADRRSLIRRASYDLTGLPPSPETVNKFINDPSNDSVAFTKVIDRLLKSDAYGEKWGRHWLDLVRYADTAGENSDHPVEDAWRYRNWVIESFNDDKPY
;
A
#
# COMPACT_ATOMS: atom_id res chain seq x y z
N MET A 1 49.37 34.91 -46.47
CA MET A 1 48.94 33.51 -46.31
C MET A 1 48.98 33.08 -44.82
N VAL A 2 48.30 33.81 -43.91
CA VAL A 2 48.14 33.43 -42.48
C VAL A 2 46.86 34.08 -41.89
N LYS A 3 45.74 34.07 -42.63
CA LYS A 3 44.44 34.64 -42.15
C LYS A 3 43.28 33.65 -42.19
N LEU A 4 43.54 32.37 -42.47
CA LEU A 4 42.49 31.36 -42.68
C LEU A 4 42.48 30.20 -41.65
N LEU A 5 43.22 30.34 -40.54
CA LEU A 5 43.38 29.29 -39.54
C LEU A 5 42.72 29.60 -38.18
N TRP A 6 42.06 30.75 -38.03
CA TRP A 6 41.38 31.14 -36.79
C TRP A 6 39.86 30.93 -36.80
N ILE A 7 39.25 30.61 -37.94
CA ILE A 7 37.79 30.48 -38.07
C ILE A 7 37.28 29.06 -37.74
N PHE A 8 38.16 28.04 -37.75
CA PHE A 8 37.77 26.65 -37.51
C PHE A 8 37.91 26.15 -36.06
N ARG A 9 38.17 27.03 -35.08
CA ARG A 9 38.26 26.64 -33.65
C ARG A 9 37.12 27.12 -32.76
N ILE A 10 36.12 27.82 -33.28
CA ILE A 10 35.00 28.32 -32.47
C ILE A 10 33.69 27.55 -32.72
N THR A 11 33.56 26.86 -33.85
CA THR A 11 32.36 26.06 -34.18
C THR A 11 32.28 24.68 -33.52
N SER A 12 33.28 24.28 -32.72
CA SER A 12 33.27 22.99 -32.00
C SER A 12 33.06 23.11 -30.49
N PHE A 13 32.99 24.33 -29.95
CA PHE A 13 32.71 24.54 -28.51
C PHE A 13 31.24 24.89 -28.21
N LEU A 14 30.49 25.32 -29.21
CA LEU A 14 29.07 25.70 -29.06
C LEU A 14 28.09 24.51 -29.14
N VAL A 15 28.53 23.35 -29.64
CA VAL A 15 27.68 22.15 -29.72
C VAL A 15 27.71 21.31 -28.43
N LEU A 16 28.68 21.53 -27.53
CA LEU A 16 28.79 20.76 -26.28
C LEU A 16 28.00 21.35 -25.10
N ILE A 17 27.49 22.58 -25.20
CA ILE A 17 26.73 23.23 -24.12
C ILE A 17 25.22 22.97 -24.28
N ALA A 18 24.74 22.67 -25.49
CA ALA A 18 23.32 22.48 -25.76
C ALA A 18 22.75 21.12 -25.29
N SER A 19 23.60 20.14 -24.98
CA SER A 19 23.17 18.80 -24.53
C SER A 19 23.07 18.66 -23.01
N VAL A 20 23.57 19.61 -22.22
CA VAL A 20 23.44 19.60 -20.74
C VAL A 20 22.10 20.17 -20.29
N GLN A 21 21.46 21.02 -21.09
CA GLN A 21 20.22 21.70 -20.71
C GLN A 21 18.97 20.78 -20.77
N VAL A 22 19.03 19.66 -21.50
CA VAL A 22 17.85 18.80 -21.75
C VAL A 22 17.33 18.11 -20.47
N PHE A 23 18.14 18.03 -19.41
CA PHE A 23 17.75 17.42 -18.13
C PHE A 23 17.48 18.42 -17.00
N ALA A 24 17.75 19.71 -17.21
CA ALA A 24 17.63 20.73 -16.16
C ALA A 24 16.18 21.22 -15.93
N ASP A 25 15.28 21.02 -16.89
CA ASP A 25 13.97 21.71 -16.92
C ASP A 25 12.78 20.93 -16.32
N LYS A 26 12.97 19.69 -15.85
CA LYS A 26 11.91 18.98 -15.11
C LYS A 26 12.26 18.90 -13.64
N LYS A 27 11.81 19.91 -12.89
CA LYS A 27 11.80 19.90 -11.42
C LYS A 27 11.13 18.61 -10.94
N LEU A 28 11.92 17.68 -10.40
CA LEU A 28 11.42 16.38 -9.95
C LEU A 28 10.34 16.58 -8.88
N TRP A 29 9.17 15.96 -9.05
CA TRP A 29 8.04 16.12 -8.12
C TRP A 29 8.42 15.74 -6.68
N SER A 30 9.33 14.77 -6.52
CA SER A 30 9.83 14.29 -5.23
C SER A 30 10.80 15.24 -4.54
N LEU A 31 11.36 16.22 -5.25
CA LEU A 31 12.26 17.24 -4.71
C LEU A 31 11.56 18.56 -4.40
N ASN A 32 10.26 18.64 -4.66
CA ASN A 32 9.46 19.79 -4.24
C ASN A 32 9.11 19.68 -2.75
N PRO A 33 9.08 20.79 -2.01
CA PRO A 33 8.66 20.77 -0.61
C PRO A 33 7.21 20.29 -0.50
N VAL A 34 6.92 19.46 0.49
CA VAL A 34 5.55 19.02 0.81
C VAL A 34 4.79 20.21 1.37
N THR A 35 3.75 20.65 0.66
CA THR A 35 2.84 21.70 1.13
C THR A 35 1.61 21.07 1.76
N GLN A 36 1.19 21.61 2.91
CA GLN A 36 -0.06 21.17 3.55
C GLN A 36 -1.25 21.74 2.77
N SER A 37 -2.10 20.85 2.24
CA SER A 37 -3.36 21.26 1.62
C SER A 37 -4.40 21.61 2.69
N GLU A 38 -5.16 22.67 2.44
CA GLU A 38 -6.32 23.01 3.25
C GLU A 38 -7.40 21.93 3.13
N VAL A 39 -7.97 21.51 4.26
CA VAL A 39 -9.03 20.51 4.29
C VAL A 39 -10.31 21.13 3.72
N PRO A 40 -10.98 20.49 2.74
CA PRO A 40 -12.21 21.01 2.16
C PRO A 40 -13.28 21.22 3.23
N ASN A 41 -13.94 22.37 3.18
CA ASN A 41 -15.08 22.65 4.05
C ASN A 41 -16.35 22.08 3.39
N ILE A 42 -16.93 21.02 3.99
CA ILE A 42 -18.07 20.30 3.46
C ILE A 42 -19.24 20.39 4.45
N THR A 43 -20.41 20.75 3.95
CA THR A 43 -21.57 21.16 4.75
C THR A 43 -22.34 19.97 5.35
N ASN A 44 -22.16 18.74 4.85
CA ASN A 44 -22.92 17.57 5.28
C ASN A 44 -22.03 16.33 5.45
N ASP A 45 -21.40 16.24 6.62
CA ASP A 45 -20.21 15.42 6.91
C ASP A 45 -20.52 14.02 7.47
N ILE A 46 -21.78 13.56 7.45
CA ILE A 46 -22.17 12.31 8.14
C ILE A 46 -21.41 11.08 7.58
N TRP A 47 -21.00 11.12 6.31
CA TRP A 47 -20.22 10.05 5.68
C TRP A 47 -18.72 10.16 5.95
N ALA A 48 -18.18 11.38 6.05
CA ALA A 48 -16.74 11.59 6.19
C ALA A 48 -16.35 11.56 7.67
N LEU A 49 -15.57 10.54 8.04
CA LEU A 49 -15.19 10.27 9.43
C LEU A 49 -13.86 10.93 9.80
N ASN A 50 -13.05 11.29 8.80
CA ASN A 50 -11.76 11.92 8.96
C ASN A 50 -11.48 12.95 7.85
N ASN A 51 -10.35 13.66 7.95
CA ASN A 51 -9.98 14.69 6.97
C ASN A 51 -9.71 14.13 5.56
N ILE A 52 -9.25 12.89 5.43
CA ILE A 52 -9.01 12.23 4.13
C ILE A 52 -10.35 11.97 3.44
N ASP A 53 -11.36 11.51 4.19
CA ASP A 53 -12.70 11.29 3.67
C ASP A 53 -13.32 12.57 3.12
N LYS A 54 -12.97 13.75 3.67
CA LYS A 54 -13.41 15.05 3.13
C LYS A 54 -12.84 15.31 1.75
N PHE A 55 -11.56 15.03 1.52
CA PHE A 55 -10.98 15.15 0.17
C PHE A 55 -11.68 14.21 -0.84
N ILE A 56 -11.99 12.97 -0.42
CA ILE A 56 -12.71 12.01 -1.26
C ILE A 56 -14.14 12.51 -1.53
N LEU A 57 -14.86 12.94 -0.50
CA LEU A 57 -16.23 13.43 -0.62
C LEU A 57 -16.29 14.66 -1.52
N ARG A 58 -15.36 15.60 -1.38
CA ARG A 58 -15.24 16.75 -2.27
C ARG A 58 -15.06 16.31 -3.73
N SER A 59 -14.16 15.38 -3.97
CA SER A 59 -13.94 14.84 -5.33
C SER A 59 -15.18 14.13 -5.87
N LEU A 60 -15.95 13.42 -5.05
CA LEU A 60 -17.19 12.79 -5.48
C LEU A 60 -18.24 13.85 -5.85
N GLU A 61 -18.44 14.86 -5.01
CA GLU A 61 -19.38 15.96 -5.24
C GLU A 61 -19.05 16.76 -6.50
N ASP A 62 -17.76 17.09 -6.71
CA ASP A 62 -17.29 17.79 -7.92
C ASP A 62 -17.56 16.98 -9.21
N ASN A 63 -17.65 15.65 -9.11
CA ASN A 63 -17.99 14.76 -10.21
C ASN A 63 -19.49 14.37 -10.24
N GLY A 64 -20.34 14.96 -9.40
CA GLY A 64 -21.76 14.63 -9.31
C GLY A 64 -22.06 13.21 -8.80
N LEU A 65 -21.09 12.59 -8.14
CA LEU A 65 -21.19 11.25 -7.56
C LEU A 65 -21.58 11.32 -6.08
N LYS A 66 -22.16 10.22 -5.59
CA LYS A 66 -22.47 10.04 -4.17
C LYS A 66 -21.65 8.87 -3.61
N PRO A 67 -21.23 8.95 -2.33
CA PRO A 67 -20.56 7.81 -1.70
C PRO A 67 -21.43 6.56 -1.71
N SER A 68 -20.79 5.39 -1.86
CA SER A 68 -21.47 4.10 -1.74
C SER A 68 -21.95 3.88 -0.31
N GLN A 69 -23.10 3.22 -0.17
CA GLN A 69 -23.58 2.77 1.15
C GLN A 69 -22.57 1.82 1.79
N ARG A 70 -22.48 1.88 3.12
CA ARG A 70 -21.66 0.94 3.90
C ARG A 70 -22.18 -0.48 3.68
N ALA A 71 -21.26 -1.43 3.53
CA ALA A 71 -21.64 -2.83 3.41
C ALA A 71 -22.31 -3.34 4.69
N ASP A 72 -23.23 -4.30 4.53
CA ASP A 72 -23.90 -4.94 5.65
C ASP A 72 -22.91 -5.77 6.50
N ARG A 73 -23.28 -6.06 7.76
CA ARG A 73 -22.42 -6.78 8.70
C ARG A 73 -21.93 -8.13 8.16
N ARG A 74 -22.77 -8.88 7.44
CA ARG A 74 -22.38 -10.19 6.90
C ARG A 74 -21.33 -10.05 5.79
N SER A 75 -21.48 -9.05 4.92
CA SER A 75 -20.47 -8.73 3.92
C SER A 75 -19.17 -8.24 4.54
N LEU A 76 -19.23 -7.37 5.55
CA LEU A 76 -18.05 -6.81 6.23
C LEU A 76 -17.18 -7.89 6.87
N ILE A 77 -17.77 -8.78 7.67
CA ILE A 77 -16.98 -9.83 8.34
C ILE A 77 -16.36 -10.81 7.35
N ARG A 78 -17.07 -11.14 6.26
CA ARG A 78 -16.53 -12.03 5.22
C ARG A 78 -15.31 -11.40 4.55
N ARG A 79 -15.41 -10.13 4.14
CA ARG A 79 -14.30 -9.40 3.51
C ARG A 79 -13.11 -9.30 4.46
N ALA A 80 -13.33 -8.78 5.67
CA ALA A 80 -12.28 -8.62 6.66
C ALA A 80 -11.54 -9.93 6.99
N SER A 81 -12.26 -11.06 7.06
CA SER A 81 -11.63 -12.36 7.33
C SER A 81 -10.74 -12.81 6.17
N TYR A 82 -11.23 -12.74 4.93
CA TYR A 82 -10.41 -13.08 3.77
C TYR A 82 -9.22 -12.13 3.58
N ASP A 83 -9.41 -10.85 3.85
CA ASP A 83 -8.38 -9.84 3.70
C ASP A 83 -7.27 -10.02 4.74
N LEU A 84 -7.63 -10.23 6.01
CA LEU A 84 -6.67 -10.30 7.11
C LEU A 84 -6.07 -11.68 7.33
N THR A 85 -6.84 -12.76 7.18
CA THR A 85 -6.38 -14.12 7.47
C THR A 85 -6.39 -15.05 6.26
N GLY A 86 -6.96 -14.63 5.13
CA GLY A 86 -7.11 -15.50 3.96
C GLY A 86 -8.17 -16.59 4.10
N LEU A 87 -8.89 -16.65 5.22
CA LEU A 87 -9.82 -17.72 5.56
C LEU A 87 -11.26 -17.18 5.68
N PRO A 88 -12.28 -18.00 5.37
CA PRO A 88 -13.66 -17.64 5.67
C PRO A 88 -13.92 -17.55 7.18
N PRO A 89 -14.82 -16.67 7.64
CA PRO A 89 -15.23 -16.64 9.04
C PRO A 89 -16.06 -17.89 9.38
N SER A 90 -15.95 -18.37 10.63
CA SER A 90 -16.83 -19.45 11.10
C SER A 90 -18.29 -18.97 11.24
N PRO A 91 -19.29 -19.86 11.06
CA PRO A 91 -20.69 -19.48 11.24
C PRO A 91 -21.00 -18.85 12.60
N GLU A 92 -20.36 -19.36 13.67
CA GLU A 92 -20.49 -18.81 15.02
C GLU A 92 -19.96 -17.37 15.09
N THR A 93 -18.80 -17.11 14.49
CA THR A 93 -18.19 -15.78 14.43
C THR A 93 -19.06 -14.78 13.68
N VAL A 94 -19.66 -15.20 12.57
CA VAL A 94 -20.63 -14.40 11.82
C VAL A 94 -21.85 -14.07 12.68
N ASN A 95 -22.44 -15.07 13.34
CA ASN A 95 -23.61 -14.88 14.19
C ASN A 95 -23.32 -13.96 15.38
N LYS A 96 -22.14 -14.08 16.01
CA LYS A 96 -21.71 -13.19 17.09
C LYS A 96 -21.63 -11.73 16.64
N PHE A 97 -21.08 -11.48 15.45
CA PHE A 97 -20.96 -10.11 14.93
C PHE A 97 -22.30 -9.52 14.48
N ILE A 98 -23.11 -10.29 13.75
CA ILE A 98 -24.42 -9.83 13.28
C ILE A 98 -25.31 -9.44 14.46
N ASN A 99 -25.29 -10.24 15.53
CA ASN A 99 -26.13 -10.02 16.71
C ASN A 99 -25.46 -9.18 17.82
N ASP A 100 -24.27 -8.59 17.59
CA ASP A 100 -23.65 -7.71 18.60
C ASP A 100 -24.51 -6.45 18.80
N PRO A 101 -24.99 -6.15 20.04
CA PRO A 101 -25.85 -5.00 20.29
C PRO A 101 -25.12 -3.66 20.25
N SER A 102 -23.77 -3.67 20.17
CA SER A 102 -22.96 -2.46 20.06
C SER A 102 -23.18 -1.77 18.72
N ASN A 103 -22.84 -0.48 18.67
CA ASN A 103 -22.78 0.24 17.40
C ASN A 103 -21.82 -0.45 16.40
N ASP A 104 -22.04 -0.24 15.10
CA ASP A 104 -21.29 -0.94 14.04
C ASP A 104 -19.78 -0.72 14.11
N SER A 105 -19.33 0.48 14.50
CA SER A 105 -17.90 0.79 14.60
C SER A 105 -17.23 -0.02 15.72
N VAL A 106 -17.85 -0.09 16.90
CA VAL A 106 -17.37 -0.85 18.06
C VAL A 106 -17.44 -2.35 17.78
N ALA A 107 -18.57 -2.84 17.26
CA ALA A 107 -18.73 -4.26 16.93
C ALA A 107 -17.70 -4.70 15.88
N PHE A 108 -17.45 -3.88 14.85
CA PHE A 108 -16.48 -4.20 13.81
C PHE A 108 -15.03 -4.13 14.32
N THR A 109 -14.70 -3.17 15.19
CA THR A 109 -13.38 -3.09 15.82
C THR A 109 -13.03 -4.38 16.57
N LYS A 110 -13.97 -4.93 17.37
CA LYS A 110 -13.77 -6.22 18.04
C LYS A 110 -13.49 -7.37 17.05
N VAL A 111 -14.11 -7.35 15.87
CA VAL A 111 -13.86 -8.34 14.82
C VAL A 111 -12.44 -8.20 14.30
N ILE A 112 -12.00 -6.98 13.98
CA ILE A 112 -10.66 -6.69 13.48
C ILE A 112 -9.60 -7.08 14.52
N ASP A 113 -9.77 -6.69 15.78
CA ASP A 113 -8.83 -7.01 16.86
C ASP A 113 -8.64 -8.53 17.01
N ARG A 114 -9.72 -9.31 16.89
CA ARG A 114 -9.64 -10.77 16.93
C ARG A 114 -8.92 -11.34 15.72
N LEU A 115 -9.17 -10.79 14.52
CA LEU A 115 -8.52 -11.26 13.29
C LEU A 115 -7.02 -10.96 13.29
N LEU A 116 -6.62 -9.78 13.75
CA LEU A 116 -5.22 -9.39 13.89
C LEU A 116 -4.47 -10.26 14.91
N LYS A 117 -5.15 -10.70 15.98
CA LYS A 117 -4.60 -11.61 17.00
C LYS A 117 -4.57 -13.10 16.59
N SER A 118 -5.07 -13.44 15.41
CA SER A 118 -5.10 -14.83 14.94
C SER A 118 -3.77 -15.21 14.32
N ASP A 119 -3.24 -16.41 14.57
CA ASP A 119 -1.98 -16.87 13.94
C ASP A 119 -2.02 -16.84 12.40
N ALA A 120 -3.19 -17.10 11.82
CA ALA A 120 -3.46 -17.02 10.39
C ALA A 120 -3.22 -15.61 9.79
N TYR A 121 -3.20 -14.55 10.61
CA TYR A 121 -2.82 -13.21 10.16
C TYR A 121 -1.36 -13.20 9.69
N GLY A 122 -0.43 -13.67 10.53
CA GLY A 122 0.99 -13.76 10.19
C GLY A 122 1.27 -14.73 9.05
N GLU A 123 0.50 -15.82 8.93
CA GLU A 123 0.61 -16.72 7.78
C GLU A 123 0.22 -16.01 6.48
N LYS A 124 -0.91 -15.29 6.49
CA LYS A 124 -1.43 -14.55 5.34
C LYS A 124 -0.48 -13.44 4.89
N TRP A 125 -0.03 -12.60 5.81
CA TRP A 125 0.82 -11.45 5.51
C TRP A 125 2.29 -11.83 5.32
N GLY A 126 2.77 -12.82 6.07
CA GLY A 126 4.08 -13.44 5.88
C GLY A 126 4.25 -13.97 4.47
N ARG A 127 3.23 -14.60 3.88
CA ARG A 127 3.26 -15.04 2.48
C ARG A 127 3.53 -13.89 1.51
N HIS A 128 2.91 -12.72 1.69
CA HIS A 128 3.14 -11.57 0.80
C HIS A 128 4.59 -11.07 0.88
N TRP A 129 5.18 -11.07 2.07
CA TRP A 129 6.59 -10.73 2.24
C TRP A 129 7.50 -11.77 1.59
N LEU A 130 7.23 -13.05 1.84
CA LEU A 130 7.99 -14.18 1.31
C LEU A 130 7.93 -14.24 -0.22
N ASP A 131 6.80 -13.87 -0.83
CA ASP A 131 6.67 -13.69 -2.28
C ASP A 131 7.62 -12.60 -2.79
N LEU A 132 7.72 -11.47 -2.08
CA LEU A 132 8.52 -10.31 -2.48
C LEU A 132 10.03 -10.62 -2.44
N VAL A 133 10.48 -11.33 -1.40
CA VAL A 133 11.88 -11.75 -1.25
C VAL A 133 12.20 -13.04 -2.00
N ARG A 134 11.23 -13.59 -2.76
CA ARG A 134 11.37 -14.82 -3.56
C ARG A 134 11.81 -16.02 -2.72
N TYR A 135 11.20 -16.17 -1.56
CA TYR A 135 11.41 -17.33 -0.70
C TYR A 135 11.06 -18.64 -1.42
N ALA A 136 11.90 -19.65 -1.22
CA ALA A 136 11.63 -21.03 -1.64
C ALA A 136 12.26 -22.01 -0.63
N ASP A 137 11.58 -23.12 -0.38
CA ASP A 137 12.13 -24.23 0.43
C ASP A 137 13.21 -25.03 -0.34
N THR A 138 13.31 -24.81 -1.66
CA THR A 138 14.27 -25.47 -2.54
C THR A 138 14.95 -24.46 -3.47
N ALA A 139 16.12 -24.81 -3.97
CA ALA A 139 16.84 -24.07 -4.98
C ALA A 139 17.11 -25.00 -6.17
N GLY A 140 16.73 -24.55 -7.36
CA GLY A 140 16.95 -25.31 -8.57
C GLY A 140 17.24 -24.45 -9.78
N GLU A 141 18.18 -24.95 -10.60
CA GLU A 141 18.43 -24.47 -11.96
C GLU A 141 18.21 -25.62 -12.94
N ASN A 142 18.97 -26.73 -12.79
CA ASN A 142 18.82 -27.96 -13.59
C ASN A 142 18.34 -29.18 -12.78
N SER A 143 18.30 -29.06 -11.45
CA SER A 143 17.82 -30.06 -10.49
C SER A 143 17.26 -29.33 -9.27
N ASP A 144 16.30 -29.94 -8.57
CA ASP A 144 15.66 -29.35 -7.39
C ASP A 144 16.30 -29.89 -6.11
N HIS A 145 16.87 -29.01 -5.29
CA HIS A 145 17.53 -29.37 -4.04
C HIS A 145 16.95 -28.57 -2.86
N PRO A 146 16.70 -29.19 -1.70
CA PRO A 146 16.24 -28.45 -0.53
C PRO A 146 17.28 -27.43 -0.09
N VAL A 147 16.83 -26.21 0.22
CA VAL A 147 17.65 -25.23 0.92
C VAL A 147 17.54 -25.55 2.40
N GLU A 148 18.61 -26.11 2.96
CA GLU A 148 18.64 -26.51 4.36
C GLU A 148 18.24 -25.33 5.26
N ASP A 149 17.35 -25.59 6.22
CA ASP A 149 16.86 -24.62 7.20
C ASP A 149 16.13 -23.37 6.67
N ALA A 150 15.82 -23.25 5.37
CA ALA A 150 15.07 -22.12 4.82
C ALA A 150 13.75 -21.86 5.56
N TRP A 151 13.06 -22.94 5.95
CA TRP A 151 11.81 -22.92 6.72
C TRP A 151 11.90 -22.11 8.02
N ARG A 152 13.09 -21.97 8.62
CA ARG A 152 13.28 -21.16 9.83
C ARG A 152 13.08 -19.68 9.54
N TYR A 153 13.55 -19.20 8.39
CA TYR A 153 13.31 -17.82 7.97
C TYR A 153 11.82 -17.58 7.69
N ARG A 154 11.15 -18.51 7.00
CA ARG A 154 9.69 -18.46 6.81
C ARG A 154 8.94 -18.35 8.13
N ASN A 155 9.24 -19.24 9.08
CA ASN A 155 8.58 -19.26 10.37
C ASN A 155 8.87 -17.97 11.16
N TRP A 156 10.12 -17.50 11.16
CA TRP A 156 10.48 -16.24 11.80
C TRP A 156 9.73 -15.04 11.18
N VAL A 157 9.55 -14.99 9.86
CA VAL A 157 8.74 -13.94 9.20
C VAL A 157 7.29 -13.99 9.68
N ILE A 158 6.68 -15.18 9.68
CA ILE A 158 5.29 -15.37 10.15
C ILE A 158 5.14 -14.93 11.61
N GLU A 159 6.03 -15.38 12.48
CA GLU A 159 6.07 -14.99 13.89
C GLU A 159 6.26 -13.48 14.05
N SER A 160 7.11 -12.86 13.23
CA SER A 160 7.36 -11.42 13.30
C SER A 160 6.13 -10.58 12.95
N PHE A 161 5.28 -11.05 12.03
CA PHE A 161 3.97 -10.41 11.77
C PHE A 161 3.00 -10.61 12.93
N ASN A 162 2.94 -11.81 13.52
CA ASN A 162 2.04 -12.11 14.65
C ASN A 162 2.43 -11.34 15.93
N ASP A 163 3.73 -11.15 16.14
CA ASP A 163 4.29 -10.41 17.28
C ASP A 163 4.27 -8.88 17.09
N ASP A 164 3.83 -8.39 15.92
CA ASP A 164 3.88 -6.97 15.54
C ASP A 164 5.27 -6.34 15.74
N LYS A 165 6.32 -7.04 15.26
CA LYS A 165 7.71 -6.56 15.45
C LYS A 165 7.96 -5.26 14.68
N PRO A 166 8.59 -4.25 15.31
CA PRO A 166 8.95 -3.00 14.64
C PRO A 166 10.08 -3.19 13.61
N TYR A 167 10.16 -2.25 12.67
CA TYR A 167 11.21 -2.17 11.64
C TYR A 167 12.46 -1.39 12.10
#